data_AF-A0A957R3J3-F1
#
_entry.id   AF-A0A957R3J3-F1
#
_cell.length_a   1.000
_cell.length_b   1.000
_cell.length_c   1.000
_cell.angle_alpha   90.00
_cell.angle_beta   90.00
_cell.angle_gamma   90.00
#
_symmetry.space_group_name_H-M   'P 1'
#
loop_
_entity.id
_entity.type
_entity.pdbx_description
1 polymer ?
#
loop_
_entity_poly.entity_id
_entity_poly.type
_entity_poly.pdbx_seq_one_letter_code
_entity_poly.pdbx_strand_id
1 'polypeptide(L)'
;MSSLKDWLAQILGRENKINGSAPTDEQTSATPLVFSPQELQKRYTQLSTEQQQAISAYMREQLQAAERPAPNLTHRVIGRLVFEFEGANGELKPLHHMPLELWDVDPGYPDDLLAKGETDAEGHFEIWYDPRAAGFMDDPDLDLRIFEPSHIYQRDGTVTETQRLVHVIAGANNMTNHTYDFGTCRVPYWEYDPDAVTPRVLILDQGNPPQTYEPGRSVAMVKAAARVETIRRKHKLQYKLSPDSLTLTEVQNDFPPNVTRQLEETQPGYSRSDEYFGERILNGMIASVLDKDLEHPSRYRLVHQWNAYAQDGEHVSPNVDMRFEIIEGKLRPVEIRIGLRQPGQTAPNAPAEKHTLTPADGARWEQAKRIARSSASLSAELDAHLVATHLNIEQYAIAIHRNIRKNPLRWLLYPHLRDVTLVNYAANSFLIGETGHITRAVALTAEALGERLGQSLGMHDWKNWRPRAALVPTHQYAQVANLYWRILTDYVD
;
A
#
# COMPACT_ATOMS: atom_id res chain seq x y z
N MET A 1 21.75 35.33 -27.91
CA MET A 1 20.67 36.12 -27.26
C MET A 1 19.53 36.47 -28.21
N SER A 2 19.74 36.77 -29.52
CA SER A 2 18.61 36.99 -30.45
C SER A 2 17.73 35.75 -30.59
N SER A 3 18.33 34.55 -30.72
CA SER A 3 17.56 33.30 -30.87
C SER A 3 16.68 32.92 -29.68
N LEU A 4 16.97 33.41 -28.46
CA LEU A 4 16.15 33.14 -27.27
C LEU A 4 14.97 34.12 -27.18
N LYS A 5 15.17 35.37 -27.60
CA LYS A 5 14.11 36.38 -27.70
C LYS A 5 13.13 36.03 -28.83
N ASP A 6 13.63 35.58 -29.97
CA ASP A 6 12.80 35.14 -31.10
C ASP A 6 11.99 33.88 -30.75
N TRP A 7 12.57 32.98 -29.94
CA TRP A 7 11.88 31.78 -29.43
C TRP A 7 10.78 32.11 -28.41
N LEU A 8 11.01 33.07 -27.49
CA LEU A 8 10.02 33.52 -26.52
C LEU A 8 8.87 34.32 -27.18
N ALA A 9 9.17 35.12 -28.21
CA ALA A 9 8.16 35.87 -28.97
C ALA A 9 7.19 34.96 -29.73
N GLN A 10 7.67 33.83 -30.25
CA GLN A 10 6.85 32.81 -30.92
C GLN A 10 5.95 32.03 -29.95
N ILE A 11 6.37 31.83 -28.70
CA ILE A 11 5.58 31.12 -27.67
C ILE A 11 4.53 32.04 -27.04
N LEU A 12 4.82 33.32 -26.87
CA LEU A 12 3.95 34.28 -26.15
C LEU A 12 2.97 35.04 -27.07
N GLY A 13 2.95 34.77 -28.38
CA GLY A 13 1.95 35.32 -29.30
C GLY A 13 1.90 36.84 -29.42
N ARG A 14 3.00 37.57 -29.16
CA ARG A 14 3.04 39.04 -29.25
C ARG A 14 3.94 39.52 -30.37
N GLU A 15 3.36 39.71 -31.56
CA GLU A 15 3.92 40.62 -32.57
C GLU A 15 3.18 41.97 -32.54
N ASN A 16 3.92 43.02 -32.17
CA ASN A 16 3.80 44.42 -32.60
C ASN A 16 2.39 45.04 -32.80
N LYS A 17 1.85 45.65 -31.74
CA LYS A 17 1.09 46.92 -31.85
C LYS A 17 1.92 48.07 -31.29
N ILE A 18 2.98 48.44 -32.00
CA ILE A 18 3.66 49.74 -31.82
C ILE A 18 3.84 50.31 -33.22
N ASN A 19 2.78 50.94 -33.74
CA ASN A 19 2.78 52.10 -34.64
C ASN A 19 1.40 52.22 -35.28
N GLY A 20 0.77 53.38 -35.06
CA GLY A 20 -0.57 53.66 -35.57
C GLY A 20 -0.58 53.83 -37.08
N SER A 21 -1.21 52.89 -37.78
CA SER A 21 -1.78 53.08 -39.11
C SER A 21 -2.90 52.06 -39.30
N ALA A 22 -4.05 52.53 -39.79
CA ALA A 22 -5.22 51.69 -40.08
C ALA A 22 -4.88 50.62 -41.15
N PRO A 23 -5.50 49.43 -41.09
CA PRO A 23 -5.16 48.35 -42.00
C PRO A 23 -5.83 48.58 -43.36
N THR A 24 -5.02 48.53 -44.42
CA THR A 24 -5.50 48.23 -45.77
C THR A 24 -5.57 46.72 -45.93
N ASP A 25 -6.69 46.26 -46.51
CA ASP A 25 -6.96 44.86 -46.81
C ASP A 25 -5.85 44.19 -47.64
N GLU A 26 -5.72 42.88 -47.43
CA GLU A 26 -4.76 41.93 -48.03
C GLU A 26 -3.38 41.81 -47.37
N GLN A 27 -3.30 40.97 -46.32
CA GLN A 27 -2.12 40.12 -46.10
C GLN A 27 -2.45 38.90 -45.22
N THR A 28 -2.49 37.74 -45.88
CA THR A 28 -2.16 36.38 -45.40
C THR A 28 -2.40 36.03 -43.93
N SER A 29 -3.41 35.18 -43.71
CA SER A 29 -3.59 34.36 -42.52
C SER A 29 -2.38 33.42 -42.29
N ALA A 30 -1.49 33.78 -41.39
CA ALA A 30 -0.56 32.84 -40.78
C ALA A 30 -1.05 32.54 -39.36
N THR A 31 -1.63 31.36 -39.16
CA THR A 31 -1.99 30.85 -37.84
C THR A 31 -0.71 30.78 -36.98
N PRO A 32 -0.68 31.29 -35.75
CA PRO A 32 0.49 31.12 -34.89
C PRO A 32 0.68 29.62 -34.63
N LEU A 33 1.90 29.12 -34.84
CA LEU A 33 2.27 27.74 -34.50
C LEU A 33 2.28 27.59 -32.98
N VAL A 34 1.17 27.13 -32.40
CA VAL A 34 1.10 26.72 -30.99
C VAL A 34 1.71 25.32 -30.88
N PHE A 35 2.88 25.21 -30.25
CA PHE A 35 3.52 23.92 -29.97
C PHE A 35 2.72 23.15 -28.90
N SER A 36 2.61 21.83 -29.06
CA SER A 36 2.01 20.98 -28.01
C SER A 36 2.89 20.93 -26.75
N PRO A 37 2.33 20.64 -25.55
CA PRO A 37 3.09 20.52 -24.31
C PRO A 37 4.27 19.53 -24.39
N GLN A 38 4.07 18.44 -25.14
CA GLN A 38 5.08 17.39 -25.34
C GLN A 38 6.24 17.89 -26.24
N GLU A 39 5.94 18.71 -27.25
CA GLU A 39 6.95 19.33 -28.11
C GLU A 39 7.73 20.42 -27.38
N LEU A 40 7.06 21.21 -26.53
CA LEU A 40 7.71 22.19 -25.66
C LEU A 40 8.65 21.51 -24.67
N GLN A 41 8.23 20.43 -24.03
CA GLN A 41 9.07 19.67 -23.10
C GLN A 41 10.28 19.04 -23.80
N LYS A 42 10.06 18.43 -24.97
CA LYS A 42 11.14 17.86 -25.79
C LYS A 42 12.15 18.91 -26.23
N ARG A 43 11.71 20.12 -26.59
CA ARG A 43 12.61 21.22 -26.96
C ARG A 43 13.31 21.83 -25.75
N TYR A 44 12.62 22.01 -24.63
CA TYR A 44 13.20 22.54 -23.40
C TYR A 44 14.34 21.65 -22.87
N THR A 45 14.13 20.32 -22.91
CA THR A 45 15.15 19.33 -22.51
C THR A 45 16.37 19.27 -23.42
N GLN A 46 16.28 19.81 -24.63
CA GLN A 46 17.41 19.93 -25.57
C GLN A 46 18.23 21.22 -25.38
N LEU A 47 17.76 22.15 -24.52
CA LEU A 47 18.49 23.37 -24.20
C LEU A 47 19.65 23.11 -23.23
N SER A 48 20.68 23.96 -23.28
CA SER A 48 21.75 23.90 -22.29
C SER A 48 21.24 24.32 -20.90
N THR A 49 21.93 23.90 -19.83
CA THR A 49 21.56 24.25 -18.45
C THR A 49 21.49 25.76 -18.23
N GLU A 50 22.40 26.55 -18.83
CA GLU A 50 22.36 28.02 -18.79
C GLU A 50 21.11 28.59 -19.48
N GLN A 51 20.69 28.02 -20.61
CA GLN A 51 19.49 28.46 -21.33
C GLN A 51 18.21 28.11 -20.56
N GLN A 52 18.16 26.91 -19.96
CA GLN A 52 17.05 26.50 -19.09
C GLN A 52 16.95 27.39 -17.85
N GLN A 53 18.08 27.75 -17.24
CA GLN A 53 18.13 28.68 -16.11
C GLN A 53 17.71 30.09 -16.51
N ALA A 54 18.14 30.59 -17.68
CA ALA A 54 17.73 31.90 -18.19
C ALA A 54 16.21 31.96 -18.49
N ILE A 55 15.64 30.91 -19.07
CA ILE A 55 14.18 30.81 -19.27
C ILE A 55 13.47 30.74 -17.92
N SER A 56 13.97 29.93 -16.98
CA SER A 56 13.39 29.83 -15.64
C SER A 56 13.47 31.13 -14.83
N ALA A 57 14.53 31.92 -15.04
CA ALA A 57 14.69 33.23 -14.43
C ALA A 57 13.75 34.26 -15.07
N TYR A 58 13.67 34.28 -16.40
CA TYR A 58 12.73 35.14 -17.15
C TYR A 58 11.27 34.83 -16.79
N MET A 59 10.88 33.56 -16.72
CA MET A 59 9.54 33.15 -16.30
C MET A 59 9.26 33.56 -14.84
N ARG A 60 10.24 33.43 -13.94
CA ARG A 60 10.13 33.94 -12.56
C ARG A 60 9.97 35.45 -12.50
N GLU A 61 10.69 36.19 -13.34
CA GLU A 61 10.62 37.65 -13.41
C GLU A 61 9.27 38.11 -13.99
N GLN A 62 8.72 37.41 -14.99
CA GLN A 62 7.36 37.64 -15.50
C GLN A 62 6.27 37.30 -14.48
N LEU A 63 6.46 36.24 -13.69
CA LEU A 63 5.56 35.88 -12.58
C LEU A 63 5.64 36.89 -11.41
N GLN A 64 6.80 37.52 -11.19
CA GLN A 64 7.00 38.54 -10.15
C GLN A 64 6.63 39.96 -10.60
N ALA A 65 6.59 40.26 -11.90
CA ALA A 65 6.33 41.59 -12.44
C ALA A 65 4.85 41.99 -12.52
N ALA A 66 3.93 41.08 -12.24
CA ALA A 66 2.52 41.42 -12.07
C ALA A 66 2.19 41.46 -10.57
N GLU A 67 2.28 42.65 -9.96
CA GLU A 67 1.46 42.93 -8.77
C GLU A 67 0.01 42.78 -9.21
N ARG A 68 -0.57 41.57 -9.04
CA ARG A 68 -1.99 41.34 -9.27
C ARG A 68 -2.72 42.28 -8.28
N PRO A 69 -3.62 43.16 -8.76
CA PRO A 69 -4.42 43.99 -7.86
C PRO A 69 -5.14 43.09 -6.85
N ALA A 70 -5.39 43.62 -5.65
CA ALA A 70 -6.09 42.86 -4.61
C ALA A 70 -7.38 42.23 -5.19
N PRO A 71 -7.63 40.94 -4.94
CA PRO A 71 -8.74 40.21 -5.55
C PRO A 71 -10.08 40.85 -5.16
N ASN A 72 -10.94 41.09 -6.16
CA ASN A 72 -12.30 41.57 -5.95
C ASN A 72 -13.27 40.38 -5.94
N LEU A 73 -13.43 39.81 -4.74
CA LEU A 73 -14.22 38.61 -4.48
C LEU A 73 -15.72 38.86 -4.67
N THR A 74 -16.18 38.78 -5.92
CA THR A 74 -17.55 39.13 -6.33
C THR A 74 -18.38 37.93 -6.73
N HIS A 75 -17.72 36.79 -6.96
CA HIS A 75 -18.34 35.54 -7.35
C HIS A 75 -18.07 34.48 -6.29
N ARG A 76 -18.95 33.49 -6.18
CA ARG A 76 -18.76 32.35 -5.29
C ARG A 76 -19.18 31.04 -5.93
N VAL A 77 -18.52 29.98 -5.51
CA VAL A 77 -18.98 28.61 -5.75
C VAL A 77 -19.37 27.97 -4.43
N ILE A 78 -20.45 27.19 -4.47
CA ILE A 78 -20.93 26.39 -3.34
C ILE A 78 -21.09 24.93 -3.76
N GLY A 79 -21.15 24.05 -2.78
CA GLY A 79 -21.46 22.64 -3.01
C GLY A 79 -21.20 21.79 -1.77
N ARG A 80 -21.28 20.48 -1.94
CA ARG A 80 -21.03 19.48 -0.89
C ARG A 80 -20.27 18.29 -1.46
N LEU A 81 -19.17 17.90 -0.81
CA LEU A 81 -18.43 16.70 -1.15
C LEU A 81 -18.82 15.54 -0.22
N VAL A 82 -19.04 14.37 -0.82
CA VAL A 82 -19.30 13.10 -0.14
C VAL A 82 -18.43 11.99 -0.73
N PHE A 83 -18.22 10.92 0.02
CA PHE A 83 -17.58 9.72 -0.52
C PHE A 83 -18.40 9.11 -1.67
N GLU A 84 -17.74 8.36 -2.55
CA GLU A 84 -18.39 7.74 -3.72
C GLU A 84 -19.50 6.77 -3.33
N PHE A 85 -19.18 5.91 -2.35
CA PHE A 85 -20.10 4.90 -1.86
C PHE A 85 -20.82 5.34 -0.59
N GLU A 86 -22.07 4.90 -0.51
CA GLU A 86 -22.92 5.08 0.66
C GLU A 86 -22.42 4.25 1.84
N GLY A 87 -22.68 4.72 3.05
CA GLY A 87 -22.49 3.93 4.26
C GLY A 87 -23.45 2.75 4.33
N ALA A 88 -23.26 1.86 5.31
CA ALA A 88 -24.05 0.65 5.48
C ALA A 88 -25.58 0.86 5.54
N ASN A 89 -26.03 2.07 5.90
CA ASN A 89 -27.45 2.43 6.00
C ASN A 89 -27.96 3.28 4.82
N GLY A 90 -27.21 3.37 3.71
CA GLY A 90 -27.53 4.24 2.57
C GLY A 90 -27.19 5.72 2.80
N GLU A 91 -26.42 6.03 3.84
CA GLU A 91 -26.07 7.42 4.18
C GLU A 91 -24.92 7.95 3.31
N LEU A 92 -25.06 9.19 2.82
CA LEU A 92 -23.96 9.90 2.17
C LEU A 92 -23.02 10.46 3.22
N LYS A 93 -21.85 9.84 3.35
CA LYS A 93 -20.82 10.27 4.31
C LYS A 93 -20.11 11.52 3.79
N PRO A 94 -19.99 12.58 4.60
CA PRO A 94 -19.33 13.81 4.17
C PRO A 94 -17.83 13.60 3.96
N LEU A 95 -17.29 14.24 2.94
CA LEU A 95 -15.85 14.32 2.72
C LEU A 95 -15.32 15.62 3.36
N HIS A 96 -15.14 15.57 4.67
CA HIS A 96 -14.87 16.72 5.52
C HIS A 96 -13.42 17.21 5.47
N HIS A 97 -13.22 18.51 5.68
CA HIS A 97 -11.90 19.16 5.82
C HIS A 97 -10.93 18.86 4.66
N MET A 98 -11.44 18.76 3.44
CA MET A 98 -10.65 18.62 2.24
C MET A 98 -10.21 19.99 1.74
N PRO A 99 -8.90 20.23 1.55
CA PRO A 99 -8.43 21.39 0.82
C PRO A 99 -8.93 21.37 -0.63
N LEU A 100 -9.42 22.52 -1.08
CA LEU A 100 -9.99 22.73 -2.40
C LEU A 100 -9.26 23.88 -3.10
N GLU A 101 -9.12 23.77 -4.41
CA GLU A 101 -8.74 24.89 -5.27
C GLU A 101 -9.74 25.00 -6.42
N LEU A 102 -10.19 26.22 -6.68
CA LEU A 102 -11.02 26.54 -7.83
C LEU A 102 -10.11 27.09 -8.93
N TRP A 103 -10.19 26.50 -10.11
CA TRP A 103 -9.36 26.82 -11.26
C TRP A 103 -10.23 27.24 -12.45
N ASP A 104 -9.63 28.05 -13.30
CA ASP A 104 -10.06 28.30 -14.67
C ASP A 104 -9.26 27.40 -15.61
N VAL A 105 -9.93 26.73 -16.53
CA VAL A 105 -9.33 25.74 -17.43
C VAL A 105 -9.25 26.28 -18.84
N ASP A 106 -8.03 26.49 -19.31
CA ASP A 106 -7.78 27.06 -20.62
C ASP A 106 -7.25 26.02 -21.62
N PRO A 107 -8.03 25.64 -22.64
CA PRO A 107 -7.55 24.72 -23.66
C PRO A 107 -6.31 25.26 -24.40
N GLY A 108 -5.15 24.70 -24.10
CA GLY A 108 -3.87 25.05 -24.74
C GLY A 108 -3.06 26.14 -24.05
N TYR A 109 -3.54 26.65 -22.91
CA TYR A 109 -2.79 27.56 -22.02
C TYR A 109 -2.68 26.95 -20.61
N PRO A 110 -1.79 27.47 -19.75
CA PRO A 110 -1.75 27.05 -18.35
C PRO A 110 -3.00 27.52 -17.62
N ASP A 111 -3.69 26.60 -16.94
CA ASP A 111 -4.83 26.90 -16.07
C ASP A 111 -4.51 28.00 -15.04
N ASP A 112 -5.50 28.82 -14.71
CA ASP A 112 -5.37 29.92 -13.74
C ASP A 112 -6.06 29.60 -12.41
N LEU A 113 -5.34 29.77 -11.30
CA LEU A 113 -5.90 29.59 -9.96
C LEU A 113 -6.80 30.78 -9.61
N LEU A 114 -8.09 30.51 -9.41
CA LEU A 114 -9.08 31.52 -9.04
C LEU A 114 -9.12 31.75 -7.53
N ALA A 115 -9.21 30.67 -6.75
CA ALA A 115 -9.30 30.75 -5.29
C ALA A 115 -8.98 29.41 -4.61
N LYS A 116 -8.77 29.45 -3.29
CA LYS A 116 -8.63 28.26 -2.44
C LYS A 116 -9.74 28.22 -1.41
N GLY A 117 -10.12 27.01 -1.00
CA GLY A 117 -11.13 26.79 0.03
C GLY A 117 -10.93 25.46 0.73
N GLU A 118 -11.91 25.09 1.55
CA GLU A 118 -11.93 23.82 2.25
C GLU A 118 -13.37 23.39 2.53
N THR A 119 -13.63 22.09 2.64
CA THR A 119 -14.91 21.59 3.13
C THR A 119 -15.03 21.67 4.66
N ASP A 120 -16.24 21.94 5.15
CA ASP A 120 -16.60 21.87 6.58
C ASP A 120 -16.73 20.41 7.08
N ALA A 121 -17.28 20.22 8.29
CA ALA A 121 -17.46 18.90 8.89
C ALA A 121 -18.55 18.07 8.18
N GLU A 122 -19.48 18.73 7.50
CA GLU A 122 -20.60 18.14 6.77
C GLU A 122 -20.30 18.03 5.25
N GLY A 123 -19.08 18.39 4.85
CA GLY A 123 -18.58 18.31 3.48
C GLY A 123 -18.96 19.50 2.62
N HIS A 124 -19.64 20.53 3.16
CA HIS A 124 -20.01 21.71 2.38
C HIS A 124 -18.82 22.64 2.18
N PHE A 125 -18.83 23.38 1.09
CA PHE A 125 -17.85 24.43 0.83
C PHE A 125 -18.52 25.68 0.27
N GLU A 126 -17.89 26.81 0.55
CA GLU A 126 -18.18 28.10 -0.09
C GLU A 126 -16.84 28.77 -0.40
N ILE A 127 -16.56 28.99 -1.68
CA ILE A 127 -15.30 29.58 -2.14
C ILE A 127 -15.62 30.85 -2.92
N TRP A 128 -15.13 31.97 -2.41
CA TRP A 128 -15.24 33.27 -3.07
C TRP A 128 -14.05 33.50 -3.99
N TYR A 129 -14.28 33.99 -5.20
CA TYR A 129 -13.25 34.22 -6.21
C TYR A 129 -13.48 35.51 -7.01
N ASP A 130 -12.42 35.97 -7.66
CA ASP A 130 -12.44 37.08 -8.61
C ASP A 130 -12.39 36.50 -10.04
N PRO A 131 -13.44 36.61 -10.86
CA PRO A 131 -13.45 36.05 -12.21
C PRO A 131 -12.37 36.65 -13.09
N ARG A 132 -11.86 37.86 -12.79
CA ARG A 132 -10.78 38.49 -13.56
C ARG A 132 -9.44 37.77 -13.42
N ALA A 133 -9.34 36.82 -12.48
CA ALA A 133 -8.17 35.96 -12.34
C ALA A 133 -8.09 34.91 -13.46
N ALA A 134 -9.17 34.66 -14.20
CA ALA A 134 -9.23 33.83 -15.41
C ALA A 134 -8.34 34.37 -16.53
N GLY A 135 -8.47 35.66 -16.82
CA GLY A 135 -7.70 36.26 -17.91
C GLY A 135 -8.34 37.51 -18.46
N PHE A 136 -7.73 38.09 -19.49
CA PHE A 136 -8.26 39.27 -20.15
C PHE A 136 -9.39 38.90 -21.12
N MET A 137 -10.62 39.34 -20.81
CA MET A 137 -11.85 38.99 -21.54
C MET A 137 -12.15 37.50 -21.55
N ASP A 138 -11.78 36.81 -20.47
CA ASP A 138 -12.11 35.42 -20.26
C ASP A 138 -13.19 35.27 -19.19
N ASP A 139 -14.19 34.45 -19.49
CA ASP A 139 -15.22 34.06 -18.53
C ASP A 139 -14.86 32.66 -18.04
N PRO A 140 -14.63 32.46 -16.72
CA PRO A 140 -13.96 31.24 -16.25
C PRO A 140 -14.69 29.94 -16.61
N ASP A 141 -13.92 28.95 -17.05
CA ASP A 141 -14.26 27.55 -17.20
C ASP A 141 -13.86 26.78 -15.92
N LEU A 142 -14.82 26.56 -15.04
CA LEU A 142 -14.52 26.16 -13.66
C LEU A 142 -14.09 24.69 -13.54
N ASP A 143 -12.99 24.46 -12.84
CA ASP A 143 -12.59 23.16 -12.29
C ASP A 143 -12.45 23.23 -10.77
N LEU A 144 -13.13 22.34 -10.05
CA LEU A 144 -12.92 22.16 -8.61
C LEU A 144 -11.91 21.03 -8.37
N ARG A 145 -10.73 21.40 -7.88
CA ARG A 145 -9.63 20.48 -7.58
C ARG A 145 -9.61 20.14 -6.10
N ILE A 146 -9.54 18.86 -5.79
CA ILE A 146 -9.60 18.32 -4.43
C ILE A 146 -8.23 17.76 -4.08
N PHE A 147 -7.71 18.10 -2.89
CA PHE A 147 -6.37 17.71 -2.47
C PHE A 147 -6.35 16.89 -1.19
N GLU A 148 -5.45 15.92 -1.11
CA GLU A 148 -5.09 15.23 0.13
C GLU A 148 -3.93 15.97 0.81
N PRO A 149 -4.06 16.34 2.10
CA PRO A 149 -2.97 16.95 2.84
C PRO A 149 -1.92 15.89 3.22
N SER A 150 -0.64 16.25 3.08
CA SER A 150 0.52 15.47 3.47
C SER A 150 1.53 16.36 4.21
N HIS A 151 2.64 15.77 4.67
CA HIS A 151 3.67 16.49 5.40
C HIS A 151 5.05 15.85 5.25
N ILE A 152 6.09 16.68 5.41
CA ILE A 152 7.49 16.27 5.43
C ILE A 152 8.17 16.94 6.62
N TYR A 153 8.93 16.18 7.40
CA TYR A 153 9.83 16.73 8.41
C TYR A 153 11.13 17.19 7.76
N GLN A 154 11.46 18.47 7.97
CA GLN A 154 12.74 19.05 7.61
C GLN A 154 13.83 18.60 8.59
N ARG A 155 15.09 18.81 8.22
CA ARG A 155 16.25 18.41 9.04
C ARG A 155 16.31 19.10 10.40
N ASP A 156 15.73 20.29 10.53
CA ASP A 156 15.62 21.05 11.77
C ASP A 156 14.41 20.63 12.63
N GLY A 157 13.65 19.63 12.20
CA GLY A 157 12.46 19.14 12.88
C GLY A 157 11.17 19.90 12.55
N THR A 158 11.24 20.94 11.71
CA THR A 158 10.03 21.67 11.28
C THR A 158 9.20 20.85 10.30
N VAL A 159 7.87 21.04 10.32
CA VAL A 159 6.95 20.34 9.43
C VAL A 159 6.63 21.24 8.23
N THR A 160 6.82 20.72 7.02
CA THR A 160 6.33 21.34 5.79
C THR A 160 5.10 20.58 5.31
N GLU A 161 3.97 21.27 5.23
CA GLU A 161 2.76 20.69 4.66
C GLU A 161 2.83 20.69 3.14
N THR A 162 2.36 19.60 2.56
CA THR A 162 2.25 19.44 1.11
C THR A 162 0.84 18.98 0.78
N GLN A 163 0.44 19.12 -0.48
CA GLN A 163 -0.86 18.71 -0.96
C GLN A 163 -0.70 17.88 -2.22
N ARG A 164 -1.53 16.85 -2.35
CA ARG A 164 -1.57 15.97 -3.53
C ARG A 164 -2.94 16.05 -4.16
N LEU A 165 -3.01 16.38 -5.44
CA LEU A 165 -4.26 16.35 -6.18
C LEU A 165 -4.84 14.92 -6.18
N VAL A 166 -6.09 14.77 -5.77
CA VAL A 166 -6.77 13.47 -5.71
C VAL A 166 -7.94 13.35 -6.68
N HIS A 167 -8.62 14.45 -6.96
CA HIS A 167 -9.77 14.44 -7.85
C HIS A 167 -10.02 15.83 -8.44
N VAL A 168 -10.66 15.87 -9.60
CA VAL A 168 -11.06 17.08 -10.30
C VAL A 168 -12.52 16.92 -10.70
N ILE A 169 -13.35 17.92 -10.37
CA ILE A 169 -14.76 17.98 -10.76
C ILE A 169 -14.91 19.14 -11.72
N ALA A 170 -15.27 18.83 -12.97
CA ALA A 170 -15.59 19.83 -13.97
C ALA A 170 -16.88 20.58 -13.57
N GLY A 171 -16.80 21.90 -13.59
CA GLY A 171 -17.90 22.82 -13.35
C GLY A 171 -18.54 23.30 -14.65
N ALA A 172 -19.13 24.50 -14.58
CA ALA A 172 -19.68 25.16 -15.76
C ALA A 172 -18.63 26.00 -16.48
N ASN A 173 -18.82 26.11 -17.79
CA ASN A 173 -17.99 26.89 -18.69
C ASN A 173 -18.57 28.29 -18.89
N ASN A 174 -17.71 29.26 -19.20
CA ASN A 174 -18.06 30.67 -19.44
C ASN A 174 -18.90 31.26 -18.31
N MET A 175 -18.39 31.17 -17.08
CA MET A 175 -19.12 31.53 -15.88
C MET A 175 -19.30 33.05 -15.71
N THR A 176 -20.53 33.51 -15.92
CA THR A 176 -20.95 34.91 -15.74
C THR A 176 -21.84 35.14 -14.52
N ASN A 177 -22.38 34.07 -13.92
CA ASN A 177 -23.25 34.16 -12.75
C ASN A 177 -22.44 34.38 -11.46
N HIS A 178 -22.92 35.28 -10.59
CA HIS A 178 -22.31 35.53 -9.26
C HIS A 178 -22.26 34.32 -8.33
N THR A 179 -23.08 33.29 -8.57
CA THR A 179 -23.06 32.06 -7.77
C THR A 179 -23.19 30.86 -8.69
N TYR A 180 -22.31 29.89 -8.49
CA TYR A 180 -22.40 28.55 -9.09
C TYR A 180 -22.51 27.50 -8.00
N ASP A 181 -23.39 26.53 -8.19
CA ASP A 181 -23.58 25.42 -7.26
C ASP A 181 -23.18 24.11 -7.94
N PHE A 182 -22.13 23.47 -7.44
CA PHE A 182 -21.69 22.15 -7.86
C PHE A 182 -22.67 21.04 -7.40
N GLY A 183 -23.58 21.36 -6.48
CA GLY A 183 -24.49 20.41 -5.84
C GLY A 183 -23.75 19.47 -4.88
N THR A 184 -24.29 18.27 -4.71
CA THR A 184 -23.62 17.20 -3.97
C THR A 184 -22.79 16.35 -4.92
N CYS A 185 -21.47 16.41 -4.79
CA CYS A 185 -20.53 15.66 -5.62
C CYS A 185 -19.98 14.45 -4.86
N ARG A 186 -20.01 13.30 -5.54
CA ARG A 186 -19.40 12.05 -5.07
C ARG A 186 -17.94 11.99 -5.52
N VAL A 187 -17.05 11.60 -4.61
CA VAL A 187 -15.60 11.60 -4.85
C VAL A 187 -15.02 10.23 -4.49
N PRO A 188 -14.37 9.51 -5.43
CA PRO A 188 -13.74 8.23 -5.15
C PRO A 188 -12.42 8.43 -4.40
N TYR A 189 -12.52 8.59 -3.07
CA TYR A 189 -11.37 8.89 -2.21
C TYR A 189 -11.19 7.80 -1.14
N TRP A 190 -10.12 6.99 -1.31
CA TRP A 190 -9.81 5.87 -0.42
C TRP A 190 -11.03 4.96 -0.18
N GLU A 191 -11.69 4.55 -1.25
CA GLU A 191 -12.89 3.72 -1.15
C GLU A 191 -12.59 2.31 -0.66
N TYR A 192 -13.53 1.74 0.09
CA TYR A 192 -13.48 0.33 0.45
C TYR A 192 -13.88 -0.51 -0.76
N ASP A 193 -13.15 -1.60 -0.98
CA ASP A 193 -13.52 -2.62 -1.95
C ASP A 193 -14.71 -3.43 -1.40
N PRO A 194 -15.90 -3.36 -2.03
CA PRO A 194 -17.09 -4.06 -1.54
C PRO A 194 -17.02 -5.58 -1.73
N ASP A 195 -16.15 -6.06 -2.62
CA ASP A 195 -16.01 -7.48 -2.95
C ASP A 195 -14.89 -8.15 -2.15
N ALA A 196 -14.10 -7.38 -1.39
CA ALA A 196 -13.01 -7.90 -0.58
C ALA A 196 -13.51 -8.57 0.71
N VAL A 197 -12.97 -9.76 1.00
CA VAL A 197 -13.25 -10.52 2.25
C VAL A 197 -12.78 -9.78 3.51
N THR A 198 -11.82 -8.88 3.37
CA THR A 198 -11.29 -8.03 4.45
C THR A 198 -11.40 -6.56 4.02
N PRO A 199 -11.39 -5.58 4.94
CA PRO A 199 -11.50 -4.17 4.55
C PRO A 199 -10.24 -3.73 3.79
N ARG A 200 -10.38 -3.56 2.48
CA ARG A 200 -9.29 -3.23 1.55
C ARG A 200 -9.63 -2.02 0.72
N VAL A 201 -8.60 -1.37 0.19
CA VAL A 201 -8.83 -0.21 -0.67
C VAL A 201 -9.25 -0.68 -2.07
N LEU A 202 -10.28 -0.06 -2.62
CA LEU A 202 -10.68 -0.27 -4.00
C LEU A 202 -9.67 0.38 -4.93
N ILE A 203 -9.01 -0.44 -5.75
CA ILE A 203 -8.13 0.02 -6.83
C ILE A 203 -8.62 -0.65 -8.11
N LEU A 204 -9.20 0.17 -8.99
CA LEU A 204 -9.69 -0.29 -10.29
C LEU A 204 -8.52 -0.66 -11.20
N ASP A 205 -8.70 -1.64 -12.09
CA ASP A 205 -7.64 -2.13 -13.00
C ASP A 205 -7.03 -1.06 -13.90
N GLN A 206 -7.78 0.01 -14.21
CA GLN A 206 -7.33 1.18 -14.97
C GLN A 206 -7.13 2.43 -14.10
N GLY A 207 -7.31 2.31 -12.78
CA GLY A 207 -7.17 3.40 -11.82
C GLY A 207 -5.75 3.53 -11.29
N ASN A 208 -5.36 4.75 -10.94
CA ASN A 208 -4.15 4.96 -10.16
C ASN A 208 -4.44 4.60 -8.69
N PRO A 209 -3.58 3.82 -8.03
CA PRO A 209 -3.71 3.64 -6.59
C PRO A 209 -3.61 4.99 -5.87
N PRO A 210 -4.20 5.13 -4.68
CA PRO A 210 -4.20 6.40 -3.94
C PRO A 210 -2.80 6.83 -3.49
N GLN A 211 -1.79 5.95 -3.59
CA GLN A 211 -0.41 6.23 -3.23
C GLN A 211 0.54 5.70 -4.30
N THR A 212 1.79 6.15 -4.27
CA THR A 212 2.87 5.60 -5.10
C THR A 212 4.12 5.37 -4.25
N TYR A 213 4.89 4.33 -4.62
CA TYR A 213 6.18 4.08 -4.00
C TYR A 213 7.15 5.20 -4.32
N GLU A 214 7.96 5.58 -3.34
CA GLU A 214 9.11 6.46 -3.59
C GLU A 214 10.08 5.80 -4.59
N PRO A 215 10.75 6.58 -5.46
CA PRO A 215 11.70 6.05 -6.44
C PRO A 215 12.77 5.14 -5.83
N GLY A 216 13.25 5.47 -4.63
CA GLY A 216 14.25 4.65 -3.91
C GLY A 216 13.73 3.25 -3.56
N ARG A 217 12.45 3.15 -3.16
CA ARG A 217 11.79 1.87 -2.87
C ARG A 217 11.66 1.03 -4.14
N SER A 218 11.22 1.63 -5.24
CA SER A 218 11.10 0.96 -6.55
C SER A 218 12.44 0.40 -7.04
N VAL A 219 13.53 1.17 -6.93
CA VAL A 219 14.88 0.71 -7.29
C VAL A 219 15.34 -0.45 -6.40
N ALA A 220 15.08 -0.38 -5.09
CA ALA A 220 15.44 -1.44 -4.16
C ALA A 220 14.71 -2.76 -4.48
N MET A 221 13.42 -2.70 -4.85
CA MET A 221 12.65 -3.88 -5.27
C MET A 221 13.27 -4.56 -6.48
N VAL A 222 13.59 -3.78 -7.54
CA VAL A 222 14.19 -4.32 -8.76
C VAL A 222 15.53 -4.99 -8.47
N LYS A 223 16.38 -4.35 -7.65
CA LYS A 223 17.69 -4.91 -7.27
C LYS A 223 17.56 -6.24 -6.52
N ALA A 224 16.60 -6.35 -5.60
CA ALA A 224 16.35 -7.59 -4.87
C ALA A 224 15.81 -8.69 -5.78
N ALA A 225 14.80 -8.38 -6.60
CA ALA A 225 14.15 -9.36 -7.47
C ALA A 225 15.06 -9.88 -8.59
N ALA A 226 15.86 -9.01 -9.21
CA ALA A 226 16.69 -9.37 -10.36
C ALA A 226 17.65 -10.53 -10.10
N ARG A 227 18.19 -10.64 -8.87
CA ARG A 227 19.11 -11.73 -8.49
C ARG A 227 18.42 -13.09 -8.45
N VAL A 228 17.20 -13.13 -7.96
CA VAL A 228 16.46 -14.37 -7.67
C VAL A 228 15.63 -14.81 -8.88
N GLU A 229 15.10 -13.85 -9.63
CA GLU A 229 14.20 -14.11 -10.75
C GLU A 229 14.91 -14.82 -11.93
N THR A 230 16.18 -14.51 -12.19
CA THR A 230 16.95 -15.21 -13.23
C THR A 230 17.12 -16.70 -12.91
N ILE A 231 17.44 -17.04 -11.66
CA ILE A 231 17.55 -18.42 -11.18
C ILE A 231 16.19 -19.13 -11.32
N ARG A 232 15.12 -18.49 -10.84
CA ARG A 232 13.76 -19.03 -10.93
C ARG A 232 13.34 -19.29 -12.39
N ARG A 233 13.63 -18.37 -13.31
CA ARG A 233 13.32 -18.52 -14.74
C ARG A 233 14.11 -19.67 -15.38
N LYS A 234 15.39 -19.81 -15.04
CA LYS A 234 16.22 -20.97 -15.44
C LYS A 234 15.55 -22.27 -15.00
N HIS A 235 15.20 -22.40 -13.72
CA HIS A 235 14.55 -23.62 -13.19
C HIS A 235 13.20 -23.91 -13.84
N LYS A 236 12.35 -22.88 -14.03
CA LYS A 236 11.07 -23.04 -14.72
C LYS A 236 11.24 -23.52 -16.15
N LEU A 237 12.23 -23.00 -16.87
CA LEU A 237 12.51 -23.43 -18.25
C LEU A 237 13.05 -24.86 -18.27
N GLN A 238 13.99 -25.20 -17.38
CA GLN A 238 14.54 -26.54 -17.25
C GLN A 238 13.46 -27.57 -16.93
N TYR A 239 12.60 -27.28 -15.95
CA TYR A 239 11.47 -28.15 -15.59
C TYR A 239 10.49 -28.33 -16.77
N LYS A 240 10.20 -27.27 -17.53
CA LYS A 240 9.32 -27.36 -18.72
C LYS A 240 9.92 -28.22 -19.84
N LEU A 241 11.24 -28.19 -20.01
CA LEU A 241 11.92 -28.94 -21.08
C LEU A 241 12.21 -30.38 -20.69
N SER A 242 12.57 -30.62 -19.43
CA SER A 242 12.88 -31.94 -18.88
C SER A 242 12.61 -31.93 -17.37
N PRO A 243 11.39 -32.32 -16.93
CA PRO A 243 11.00 -32.29 -15.52
C PRO A 243 11.95 -33.07 -14.60
N ASP A 244 12.46 -34.21 -15.08
CA ASP A 244 13.34 -35.10 -14.31
C ASP A 244 14.79 -34.60 -14.21
N SER A 245 15.15 -33.55 -14.96
CA SER A 245 16.52 -33.01 -14.99
C SER A 245 16.84 -32.06 -13.84
N LEU A 246 15.86 -31.67 -13.03
CA LEU A 246 16.02 -30.67 -11.98
C LEU A 246 15.79 -31.30 -10.60
N THR A 247 16.86 -31.40 -9.81
CA THR A 247 16.81 -31.95 -8.45
C THR A 247 16.60 -30.86 -7.40
N LEU A 248 16.01 -31.22 -6.24
CA LEU A 248 15.90 -30.29 -5.10
C LEU A 248 17.26 -29.80 -4.60
N THR A 249 18.30 -30.63 -4.70
CA THR A 249 19.68 -30.26 -4.34
C THR A 249 20.22 -29.17 -5.25
N GLU A 250 20.03 -29.29 -6.57
CA GLU A 250 20.43 -28.25 -7.53
C GLU A 250 19.64 -26.96 -7.31
N VAL A 251 18.31 -27.06 -7.15
CA VAL A 251 17.47 -25.89 -6.83
C VAL A 251 18.02 -25.18 -5.59
N GLN A 252 18.31 -25.92 -4.53
CA GLN A 252 18.78 -25.36 -3.27
C GLN A 252 20.20 -24.80 -3.32
N ASN A 253 21.06 -25.30 -4.21
CA ASN A 253 22.43 -24.81 -4.41
C ASN A 253 22.50 -23.58 -5.32
N ASP A 254 21.55 -23.43 -6.25
CA ASP A 254 21.48 -22.28 -7.15
C ASP A 254 21.02 -21.00 -6.41
N PHE A 255 20.27 -21.13 -5.31
CA PHE A 255 19.91 -19.99 -4.45
C PHE A 255 20.95 -19.72 -3.35
N PRO A 256 21.12 -18.46 -2.90
CA PRO A 256 21.96 -18.14 -1.75
C PRO A 256 21.58 -18.96 -0.50
N PRO A 257 22.57 -19.40 0.30
CA PRO A 257 22.29 -20.22 1.48
C PRO A 257 21.48 -19.43 2.51
N ASN A 258 20.47 -20.09 3.09
CA ASN A 258 19.71 -19.53 4.20
C ASN A 258 20.39 -19.85 5.55
N VAL A 259 19.85 -19.28 6.63
CA VAL A 259 20.39 -19.44 7.99
C VAL A 259 20.51 -20.91 8.40
N THR A 260 19.52 -21.76 8.08
CA THR A 260 19.58 -23.17 8.47
C THR A 260 20.65 -23.95 7.71
N ARG A 261 20.92 -23.63 6.42
CA ARG A 261 22.05 -24.23 5.71
C ARG A 261 23.40 -23.84 6.32
N GLN A 262 23.59 -22.55 6.60
CA GLN A 262 24.81 -22.06 7.24
C GLN A 262 25.02 -22.69 8.62
N LEU A 263 23.93 -22.88 9.36
CA LEU A 263 23.96 -23.52 10.67
C LEU A 263 24.36 -25.00 10.59
N GLU A 264 23.85 -25.73 9.59
CA GLU A 264 24.19 -27.14 9.38
C GLU A 264 25.63 -27.36 8.90
N GLU A 265 26.25 -26.36 8.27
CA GLU A 265 27.68 -26.40 7.91
C GLU A 265 28.59 -26.36 9.14
N THR A 266 28.15 -25.66 10.20
CA THR A 266 28.94 -25.49 11.43
C THR A 266 28.50 -26.43 12.57
N GLN A 267 27.23 -26.83 12.59
CA GLN A 267 26.62 -27.70 13.59
C GLN A 267 25.68 -28.72 12.92
N PRO A 268 26.22 -29.78 12.30
CA PRO A 268 25.41 -30.78 11.62
C PRO A 268 24.32 -31.39 12.52
N GLY A 269 23.08 -31.40 12.03
CA GLY A 269 21.89 -31.89 12.71
C GLY A 269 21.20 -30.88 13.65
N TYR A 270 21.83 -29.76 13.97
CA TYR A 270 21.29 -28.85 14.99
C TYR A 270 19.95 -28.23 14.59
N SER A 271 19.76 -27.85 13.31
CA SER A 271 18.48 -27.29 12.82
C SER A 271 17.33 -28.30 12.86
N ARG A 272 17.62 -29.58 13.13
CA ARG A 272 16.64 -30.66 13.27
C ARG A 272 16.37 -31.01 14.73
N SER A 273 17.23 -30.60 15.65
CA SER A 273 17.08 -30.87 17.08
C SER A 273 15.76 -30.37 17.67
N ASP A 274 15.32 -31.00 18.76
CA ASP A 274 14.17 -30.55 19.56
C ASP A 274 14.40 -29.16 20.16
N GLU A 275 15.67 -28.84 20.43
CA GLU A 275 16.06 -27.53 20.89
C GLU A 275 15.77 -26.45 19.88
N TYR A 276 16.28 -26.62 18.67
CA TYR A 276 16.09 -25.65 17.62
C TYR A 276 14.61 -25.56 17.24
N PHE A 277 13.88 -26.68 17.23
CA PHE A 277 12.44 -26.65 17.01
C PHE A 277 11.71 -25.77 18.03
N GLY A 278 11.94 -25.97 19.32
CA GLY A 278 11.33 -25.15 20.38
C GLY A 278 11.74 -23.68 20.30
N GLU A 279 13.00 -23.39 19.98
CA GLU A 279 13.49 -22.02 19.77
C GLU A 279 12.79 -21.33 18.59
N ARG A 280 12.62 -22.01 17.45
CA ARG A 280 11.92 -21.44 16.29
C ARG A 280 10.42 -21.25 16.52
N ILE A 281 9.79 -22.03 17.38
CA ILE A 281 8.40 -21.77 17.79
C ILE A 281 8.30 -20.46 18.58
N LEU A 282 9.26 -20.14 19.45
CA LEU A 282 9.23 -18.91 20.25
C LEU A 282 9.74 -17.67 19.50
N ASN A 283 10.84 -17.80 18.77
CA ASN A 283 11.61 -16.67 18.23
C ASN A 283 11.76 -16.72 16.70
N GLY A 284 11.13 -17.69 16.06
CA GLY A 284 11.16 -17.79 14.61
C GLY A 284 10.19 -16.85 13.93
N MET A 285 10.03 -17.04 12.62
CA MET A 285 9.05 -16.29 11.83
C MET A 285 7.64 -16.39 12.43
N ILE A 286 7.29 -17.56 12.98
CA ILE A 286 5.97 -17.79 13.56
C ILE A 286 5.75 -17.08 14.90
N ALA A 287 6.82 -16.91 15.71
CA ALA A 287 6.77 -16.44 17.10
C ALA A 287 5.41 -16.76 17.78
N SER A 288 5.10 -18.05 17.97
CA SER A 288 3.75 -18.54 18.28
C SER A 288 3.29 -18.22 19.69
N VAL A 289 2.02 -17.81 19.84
CA VAL A 289 1.37 -17.76 21.16
C VAL A 289 1.04 -19.20 21.55
N LEU A 290 1.41 -19.60 22.77
CA LEU A 290 1.14 -20.94 23.29
C LEU A 290 0.08 -20.88 24.37
N ASP A 291 -0.88 -21.80 24.31
CA ASP A 291 -1.87 -22.01 25.35
C ASP A 291 -1.33 -22.95 26.44
N LYS A 292 -2.03 -23.01 27.57
CA LYS A 292 -1.83 -24.09 28.54
C LYS A 292 -2.53 -25.35 28.05
N ASP A 293 -1.85 -26.50 28.22
CA ASP A 293 -2.48 -27.79 27.96
C ASP A 293 -3.51 -28.09 29.07
N LEU A 294 -4.77 -28.25 28.70
CA LEU A 294 -5.85 -28.56 29.64
C LEU A 294 -5.77 -29.99 30.19
N GLU A 295 -5.19 -30.92 29.41
CA GLU A 295 -4.96 -32.31 29.86
C GLU A 295 -3.78 -32.37 30.85
N HIS A 296 -2.80 -31.49 30.68
CA HIS A 296 -1.57 -31.44 31.48
C HIS A 296 -1.14 -29.98 31.76
N PRO A 297 -1.66 -29.31 32.80
CA PRO A 297 -1.45 -27.87 33.02
C PRO A 297 0.01 -27.39 33.16
N SER A 298 0.95 -28.30 33.42
CA SER A 298 2.39 -28.02 33.40
C SER A 298 2.96 -27.82 31.99
N ARG A 299 2.25 -28.28 30.96
CA ARG A 299 2.64 -28.21 29.54
C ARG A 299 2.05 -26.99 28.85
N TYR A 300 2.63 -26.70 27.69
CA TYR A 300 2.14 -25.72 26.73
C TYR A 300 1.65 -26.42 25.47
N ARG A 301 0.70 -25.79 24.77
CA ARG A 301 0.04 -26.35 23.60
C ARG A 301 -0.02 -25.34 22.47
N LEU A 302 0.15 -25.81 21.24
CA LEU A 302 -0.07 -25.06 20.01
C LEU A 302 -0.83 -25.93 19.02
N VAL A 303 -1.95 -25.43 18.50
CA VAL A 303 -2.86 -26.20 17.65
C VAL A 303 -3.11 -25.47 16.34
N HIS A 304 -2.91 -26.17 15.22
CA HIS A 304 -3.31 -25.71 13.89
C HIS A 304 -4.37 -26.66 13.32
N GLN A 305 -5.57 -26.13 13.06
CA GLN A 305 -6.76 -26.89 12.65
C GLN A 305 -7.04 -26.76 11.15
N TRP A 306 -6.13 -27.23 10.31
CA TRP A 306 -6.27 -27.13 8.85
C TRP A 306 -7.37 -28.05 8.27
N ASN A 307 -7.82 -29.06 9.02
CA ASN A 307 -8.93 -29.92 8.63
C ASN A 307 -10.26 -29.17 8.57
N ALA A 308 -10.39 -28.00 9.17
CA ALA A 308 -11.60 -27.20 9.13
C ALA A 308 -11.92 -26.62 7.73
N TYR A 309 -10.96 -26.68 6.80
CA TYR A 309 -11.02 -26.00 5.52
C TYR A 309 -11.02 -26.98 4.34
N ALA A 310 -11.56 -26.55 3.19
CA ALA A 310 -11.50 -27.35 1.96
C ALA A 310 -10.05 -27.46 1.46
N GLN A 311 -9.67 -28.62 0.93
CA GLN A 311 -8.34 -28.88 0.39
C GLN A 311 -8.35 -29.22 -1.10
N ASP A 312 -7.25 -28.94 -1.79
CA ASP A 312 -7.08 -29.07 -3.24
C ASP A 312 -7.05 -30.53 -3.74
N GLY A 313 -6.73 -31.48 -2.85
CA GLY A 313 -6.60 -32.91 -3.19
C GLY A 313 -5.23 -33.29 -3.76
N GLU A 314 -4.32 -32.34 -3.93
CA GLU A 314 -2.94 -32.55 -4.39
C GLU A 314 -1.95 -32.52 -3.22
N HIS A 315 -2.09 -31.53 -2.34
CA HIS A 315 -1.29 -31.37 -1.14
C HIS A 315 -2.06 -31.83 0.10
N VAL A 316 -1.36 -31.90 1.24
CA VAL A 316 -1.98 -32.24 2.52
C VAL A 316 -1.60 -31.21 3.56
N SER A 317 -2.60 -30.56 4.16
CA SER A 317 -2.44 -29.72 5.35
C SER A 317 -3.14 -30.43 6.53
N PRO A 318 -2.41 -31.23 7.32
CA PRO A 318 -3.01 -32.01 8.40
C PRO A 318 -3.29 -31.13 9.63
N ASN A 319 -4.22 -31.55 10.47
CA ASN A 319 -4.28 -31.00 11.83
C ASN A 319 -2.98 -31.30 12.57
N VAL A 320 -2.43 -30.31 13.26
CA VAL A 320 -1.22 -30.48 14.07
C VAL A 320 -1.48 -29.91 15.47
N ASP A 321 -1.32 -30.75 16.49
CA ASP A 321 -1.43 -30.39 17.90
C ASP A 321 -0.10 -30.72 18.59
N MET A 322 0.67 -29.67 18.88
CA MET A 322 2.01 -29.74 19.45
C MET A 322 1.96 -29.45 20.95
N ARG A 323 2.62 -30.30 21.74
CA ARG A 323 2.80 -30.12 23.18
C ARG A 323 4.25 -29.86 23.52
N PHE A 324 4.47 -28.98 24.47
CA PHE A 324 5.78 -28.55 24.90
C PHE A 324 5.93 -28.52 26.41
N GLU A 325 7.15 -28.73 26.88
CA GLU A 325 7.57 -28.51 28.26
C GLU A 325 8.75 -27.54 28.31
N ILE A 326 8.96 -26.92 29.46
CA ILE A 326 10.19 -26.17 29.73
C ILE A 326 11.16 -27.12 30.41
N ILE A 327 12.21 -27.50 29.70
CA ILE A 327 13.26 -28.39 30.17
C ILE A 327 14.56 -27.58 30.12
N GLU A 328 15.25 -27.47 31.27
CA GLU A 328 16.51 -26.71 31.40
C GLU A 328 16.39 -25.25 30.90
N GLY A 329 15.25 -24.61 31.19
CA GLY A 329 14.99 -23.23 30.77
C GLY A 329 14.78 -23.04 29.27
N LYS A 330 14.55 -24.11 28.51
CA LYS A 330 14.25 -24.07 27.07
C LYS A 330 12.92 -24.75 26.78
N LEU A 331 12.17 -24.23 25.82
CA LEU A 331 10.98 -24.90 25.32
C LEU A 331 11.39 -26.13 24.51
N ARG A 332 10.77 -27.27 24.79
CA ARG A 332 11.03 -28.55 24.11
C ARG A 332 9.72 -29.21 23.69
N PRO A 333 9.60 -29.69 22.43
CA PRO A 333 8.46 -30.51 22.04
C PRO A 333 8.51 -31.86 22.77
N VAL A 334 7.37 -32.29 23.31
CA VAL A 334 7.24 -33.59 24.02
C VAL A 334 6.27 -34.54 23.34
N GLU A 335 5.33 -34.01 22.56
CA GLU A 335 4.35 -34.80 21.81
C GLU A 335 3.84 -33.98 20.61
N ILE A 336 3.64 -34.64 19.46
CA ILE A 336 3.00 -34.07 18.29
C ILE A 336 1.89 -35.04 17.87
N ARG A 337 0.64 -34.54 17.87
CA ARG A 337 -0.52 -35.25 17.33
C ARG A 337 -0.83 -34.72 15.93
N ILE A 338 -0.98 -35.62 14.97
CA ILE A 338 -1.24 -35.30 13.57
C ILE A 338 -2.56 -35.95 13.16
N GLY A 339 -3.48 -35.17 12.57
CA GLY A 339 -4.68 -35.67 11.92
C GLY A 339 -4.54 -35.60 10.40
N LEU A 340 -4.27 -36.74 9.75
CA LEU A 340 -4.09 -36.86 8.31
C LEU A 340 -5.38 -37.30 7.63
N ARG A 341 -5.83 -36.54 6.64
CA ARG A 341 -6.93 -36.99 5.76
C ARG A 341 -6.47 -38.16 4.89
N GLN A 342 -7.40 -39.03 4.56
CA GLN A 342 -7.17 -40.02 3.51
C GLN A 342 -7.04 -39.31 2.15
N PRO A 343 -6.20 -39.82 1.23
CA PRO A 343 -6.09 -39.27 -0.12
C PRO A 343 -7.45 -39.13 -0.81
N GLY A 344 -7.66 -38.01 -1.51
CA GLY A 344 -8.92 -37.69 -2.20
C GLY A 344 -10.03 -37.09 -1.32
N GLN A 345 -9.84 -36.98 0.00
CA GLN A 345 -10.79 -36.30 0.90
C GLN A 345 -10.54 -34.78 0.92
N THR A 346 -11.28 -34.04 0.09
CA THR A 346 -11.12 -32.59 -0.08
C THR A 346 -12.03 -31.75 0.79
N ALA A 347 -13.18 -32.29 1.21
CA ALA A 347 -14.19 -31.55 1.98
C ALA A 347 -13.68 -31.12 3.38
N PRO A 348 -14.12 -29.96 3.89
CA PRO A 348 -13.94 -29.57 5.29
C PRO A 348 -14.36 -30.69 6.26
N ASN A 349 -13.60 -30.82 7.35
CA ASN A 349 -13.83 -31.78 8.43
C ASN A 349 -13.92 -33.25 8.01
N ALA A 350 -13.34 -33.62 6.86
CA ALA A 350 -13.29 -35.02 6.44
C ALA A 350 -12.61 -35.92 7.49
N PRO A 351 -12.95 -37.22 7.53
CA PRO A 351 -12.32 -38.17 8.45
C PRO A 351 -10.79 -38.15 8.34
N ALA A 352 -10.12 -38.07 9.49
CA ALA A 352 -8.68 -38.01 9.58
C ALA A 352 -8.13 -39.13 10.48
N GLU A 353 -7.10 -39.81 10.00
CA GLU A 353 -6.31 -40.77 10.78
C GLU A 353 -5.42 -40.01 11.78
N LYS A 354 -5.46 -40.44 13.04
CA LYS A 354 -4.74 -39.77 14.13
C LYS A 354 -3.43 -40.52 14.41
N HIS A 355 -2.33 -39.77 14.43
CA HIS A 355 -1.03 -40.27 14.85
C HIS A 355 -0.52 -39.44 16.02
N THR A 356 -0.04 -40.10 17.06
CA THR A 356 0.60 -39.47 18.23
C THR A 356 2.06 -39.89 18.26
N LEU A 357 2.97 -38.93 18.19
CA LEU A 357 4.41 -39.16 18.13
C LEU A 357 5.09 -38.42 19.27
N THR A 358 6.15 -39.02 19.81
CA THR A 358 7.00 -38.53 20.89
C THR A 358 8.46 -38.60 20.47
N PRO A 359 9.40 -37.95 21.21
CA PRO A 359 10.83 -38.08 20.92
C PRO A 359 11.36 -39.52 20.86
N ALA A 360 10.69 -40.48 21.52
CA ALA A 360 11.06 -41.89 21.48
C ALA A 360 10.84 -42.56 20.10
N ASP A 361 10.07 -41.93 19.19
CA ASP A 361 9.73 -42.48 17.88
C ASP A 361 10.79 -42.25 16.80
N GLY A 362 11.97 -41.72 17.16
CA GLY A 362 13.16 -41.66 16.31
C GLY A 362 12.93 -40.95 14.96
N ALA A 363 13.13 -41.66 13.84
CA ALA A 363 12.95 -41.07 12.51
C ALA A 363 11.53 -40.55 12.24
N ARG A 364 10.51 -41.17 12.84
CA ARG A 364 9.11 -40.70 12.72
C ARG A 364 8.90 -39.39 13.49
N TRP A 365 9.62 -39.19 14.58
CA TRP A 365 9.62 -37.92 15.32
C TRP A 365 10.20 -36.78 14.48
N GLU A 366 11.30 -37.00 13.77
CA GLU A 366 11.87 -35.99 12.86
C GLU A 366 10.91 -35.60 11.73
N GLN A 367 10.19 -36.58 11.18
CA GLN A 367 9.14 -36.36 10.18
C GLN A 367 7.96 -35.58 10.77
N ALA A 368 7.51 -35.93 11.98
CA ALA A 368 6.44 -35.22 12.68
C ALA A 368 6.82 -33.75 12.93
N LYS A 369 8.05 -33.48 13.40
CA LYS A 369 8.57 -32.11 13.53
C LYS A 369 8.62 -31.38 12.20
N ARG A 370 8.94 -32.05 11.09
CA ARG A 370 8.92 -31.43 9.75
C ARG A 370 7.49 -31.02 9.35
N ILE A 371 6.51 -31.91 9.54
CA ILE A 371 5.10 -31.59 9.29
C ILE A 371 4.64 -30.42 10.17
N ALA A 372 4.99 -30.45 11.46
CA ALA A 372 4.69 -29.38 12.39
C ALA A 372 5.34 -28.05 11.98
N ARG A 373 6.59 -28.06 11.50
CA ARG A 373 7.26 -26.86 10.94
C ARG A 373 6.54 -26.34 9.70
N SER A 374 6.12 -27.19 8.77
CA SER A 374 5.36 -26.75 7.58
C SER A 374 4.03 -26.11 7.97
N SER A 375 3.31 -26.74 8.89
CA SER A 375 2.05 -26.23 9.45
C SER A 375 2.25 -24.89 10.17
N ALA A 376 3.32 -24.77 10.95
CA ALA A 376 3.73 -23.53 11.60
C ALA A 376 4.07 -22.43 10.57
N SER A 377 4.89 -22.71 9.57
CA SER A 377 5.20 -21.73 8.52
C SER A 377 3.95 -21.24 7.80
N LEU A 378 2.96 -22.12 7.55
CA LEU A 378 1.69 -21.71 6.95
C LEU A 378 0.91 -20.74 7.86
N SER A 379 0.79 -21.04 9.15
CA SER A 379 0.15 -20.11 10.10
C SER A 379 0.93 -18.81 10.24
N ALA A 380 2.26 -18.85 10.20
CA ALA A 380 3.09 -17.65 10.22
C ALA A 380 2.81 -16.73 9.02
N GLU A 381 2.76 -17.30 7.82
CA GLU A 381 2.49 -16.53 6.60
C GLU A 381 1.06 -16.00 6.53
N LEU A 382 0.06 -16.81 6.88
CA LEU A 382 -1.34 -16.40 6.80
C LEU A 382 -1.75 -15.51 7.97
N ASP A 383 -1.54 -15.95 9.20
CA ASP A 383 -2.10 -15.31 10.37
C ASP A 383 -1.20 -14.19 10.89
N ALA A 384 0.08 -14.49 11.11
CA ALA A 384 0.99 -13.54 11.75
C ALA A 384 1.56 -12.50 10.78
N HIS A 385 1.73 -12.83 9.51
CA HIS A 385 2.28 -11.95 8.49
C HIS A 385 1.14 -11.31 7.69
N LEU A 386 0.48 -12.05 6.80
CA LEU A 386 -0.53 -11.48 5.90
C LEU A 386 -1.70 -10.84 6.66
N VAL A 387 -2.32 -11.53 7.62
CA VAL A 387 -3.45 -10.95 8.36
C VAL A 387 -2.98 -9.90 9.36
N ALA A 388 -2.15 -10.28 10.34
CA ALA A 388 -1.86 -9.39 11.47
C ALA A 388 -1.02 -8.15 11.09
N THR A 389 -0.23 -8.20 10.02
CA THR A 389 0.58 -7.03 9.57
C THR A 389 0.06 -6.37 8.31
N HIS A 390 -0.43 -7.10 7.31
CA HIS A 390 -0.84 -6.49 6.05
C HIS A 390 -2.31 -6.09 6.07
N LEU A 391 -3.23 -7.04 6.19
CA LEU A 391 -4.67 -6.78 6.08
C LEU A 391 -5.20 -6.00 7.29
N ASN A 392 -4.71 -6.32 8.49
CA ASN A 392 -5.07 -5.60 9.69
C ASN A 392 -4.58 -4.15 9.67
N ILE A 393 -3.43 -3.84 9.06
CA ILE A 393 -2.93 -2.45 8.96
C ILE A 393 -3.61 -1.68 7.82
N GLU A 394 -4.00 -2.36 6.74
CA GLU A 394 -4.70 -1.74 5.61
C GLU A 394 -6.04 -1.09 6.03
N GLN A 395 -6.83 -1.75 6.89
CA GLN A 395 -8.07 -1.15 7.40
C GLN A 395 -7.82 0.15 8.20
N TYR A 396 -6.74 0.22 8.98
CA TYR A 396 -6.36 1.45 9.68
C TYR A 396 -5.89 2.52 8.69
N ALA A 397 -5.11 2.14 7.67
CA ALA A 397 -4.68 3.06 6.62
C ALA A 397 -5.87 3.71 5.92
N ILE A 398 -6.85 2.92 5.49
CA ILE A 398 -8.06 3.43 4.84
C ILE A 398 -8.83 4.35 5.80
N ALA A 399 -9.13 3.89 7.02
CA ALA A 399 -9.89 4.67 7.99
C ALA A 399 -9.21 6.02 8.33
N ILE A 400 -7.89 6.03 8.48
CA ILE A 400 -7.13 7.23 8.85
C ILE A 400 -7.05 8.20 7.68
N HIS A 401 -6.70 7.75 6.48
CA HIS A 401 -6.67 8.62 5.30
C HIS A 401 -8.04 9.20 4.93
N ARG A 402 -9.12 8.43 5.18
CA ARG A 402 -10.50 8.90 4.96
C ARG A 402 -10.93 9.98 5.96
N ASN A 403 -10.38 10.03 7.17
CA ASN A 403 -11.01 10.80 8.25
C ASN A 403 -10.09 11.77 9.02
N ILE A 404 -8.77 11.58 9.01
CA ILE A 404 -7.83 12.32 9.87
C ILE A 404 -7.04 13.32 9.02
N ARG A 405 -7.51 14.57 8.99
CA ARG A 405 -6.88 15.66 8.21
C ARG A 405 -6.33 16.76 9.09
N LYS A 406 -7.18 17.47 9.82
CA LYS A 406 -6.73 18.54 10.73
C LYS A 406 -6.14 18.04 12.04
N ASN A 407 -6.47 16.82 12.43
CA ASN A 407 -6.02 16.25 13.70
C ASN A 407 -4.52 15.89 13.61
N PRO A 408 -3.68 16.32 14.57
CA PRO A 408 -2.23 16.08 14.56
C PRO A 408 -1.85 14.60 14.57
N LEU A 409 -2.78 13.69 14.93
CA LEU A 409 -2.58 12.25 14.79
C LEU A 409 -2.21 11.85 13.36
N ARG A 410 -2.55 12.62 12.32
CA ARG A 410 -2.07 12.33 10.97
C ARG A 410 -0.54 12.38 10.88
N TRP A 411 0.12 13.27 11.61
CA TRP A 411 1.58 13.40 11.59
C TRP A 411 2.26 12.23 12.26
N LEU A 412 1.60 11.68 13.28
CA LEU A 412 2.03 10.46 13.95
C LEU A 412 1.82 9.22 13.07
N LEU A 413 0.64 9.08 12.45
CA LEU A 413 0.20 7.80 11.87
C LEU A 413 0.53 7.64 10.39
N TYR A 414 0.46 8.70 9.57
CA TYR A 414 0.64 8.59 8.12
C TYR A 414 1.98 7.93 7.72
N PRO A 415 3.14 8.26 8.35
CA PRO A 415 4.40 7.63 7.99
C PRO A 415 4.40 6.11 8.19
N HIS A 416 3.60 5.60 9.13
CA HIS A 416 3.54 4.17 9.47
C HIS A 416 2.50 3.38 8.65
N LEU A 417 1.60 4.08 7.97
CA LEU A 417 0.53 3.49 7.13
C LEU A 417 0.83 3.58 5.64
N ARG A 418 1.88 4.32 5.29
CA ARG A 418 2.32 4.51 3.92
C ARG A 418 2.64 3.17 3.25
N ASP A 419 2.26 3.05 1.98
CA ASP A 419 2.58 1.95 1.07
C ASP A 419 1.93 0.59 1.39
N VAL A 420 1.24 0.42 2.53
CA VAL A 420 0.59 -0.86 2.89
C VAL A 420 -0.45 -1.29 1.86
N THR A 421 -1.26 -0.34 1.37
CA THR A 421 -2.26 -0.60 0.32
C THR A 421 -1.62 -1.02 -0.99
N LEU A 422 -0.47 -0.45 -1.35
CA LEU A 422 0.23 -0.76 -2.59
C LEU A 422 0.80 -2.18 -2.58
N VAL A 423 1.42 -2.57 -1.47
CA VAL A 423 1.99 -3.93 -1.36
C VAL A 423 0.89 -4.97 -1.28
N ASN A 424 -0.22 -4.66 -0.59
CA ASN A 424 -1.36 -5.57 -0.51
C ASN A 424 -2.05 -5.72 -1.87
N TYR A 425 -2.24 -4.62 -2.61
CA TYR A 425 -2.80 -4.67 -3.96
C TYR A 425 -1.90 -5.49 -4.89
N ALA A 426 -0.59 -5.25 -4.87
CA ALA A 426 0.36 -6.03 -5.65
C ALA A 426 0.28 -7.53 -5.30
N ALA A 427 0.11 -7.88 -4.02
CA ALA A 427 -0.01 -9.27 -3.57
C ALA A 427 -1.19 -10.03 -4.20
N ASN A 428 -2.25 -9.35 -4.66
CA ASN A 428 -3.37 -9.97 -5.39
C ASN A 428 -2.91 -10.63 -6.69
N SER A 429 -1.87 -10.10 -7.33
CA SER A 429 -1.40 -10.58 -8.62
C SER A 429 -0.42 -11.75 -8.54
N PHE A 430 0.21 -11.98 -7.38
CA PHE A 430 1.30 -12.97 -7.27
C PHE A 430 1.30 -13.82 -6.00
N LEU A 431 0.69 -13.37 -4.91
CA LEU A 431 0.74 -14.05 -3.62
C LEU A 431 -0.56 -14.80 -3.32
N ILE A 432 -1.70 -14.11 -3.47
CA ILE A 432 -3.04 -14.63 -3.19
C ILE A 432 -3.89 -14.67 -4.47
N GLY A 433 -5.14 -15.14 -4.38
CA GLY A 433 -6.01 -15.38 -5.54
C GLY A 433 -5.75 -16.73 -6.20
N GLU A 434 -6.55 -17.09 -7.22
CA GLU A 434 -6.54 -18.42 -7.84
C GLU A 434 -5.16 -18.87 -8.35
N THR A 435 -4.36 -17.91 -8.83
CA THR A 435 -3.01 -18.18 -9.36
C THR A 435 -1.88 -17.72 -8.43
N GLY A 436 -2.23 -17.28 -7.22
CA GLY A 436 -1.29 -16.82 -6.20
C GLY A 436 -0.26 -17.87 -5.80
N HIS A 437 0.88 -17.43 -5.27
CA HIS A 437 1.90 -18.34 -4.78
C HIS A 437 1.42 -19.16 -3.60
N ILE A 438 0.79 -18.54 -2.60
CA ILE A 438 0.28 -19.23 -1.41
C ILE A 438 -0.77 -20.25 -1.83
N THR A 439 -1.75 -19.85 -2.64
CA THR A 439 -2.82 -20.73 -3.14
C THR A 439 -2.30 -22.00 -3.82
N ARG A 440 -1.17 -21.90 -4.54
CA ARG A 440 -0.55 -23.06 -5.22
C ARG A 440 0.44 -23.84 -4.37
N ALA A 441 0.90 -23.27 -3.25
CA ALA A 441 1.94 -23.85 -2.42
C ALA A 441 1.40 -24.54 -1.16
N VAL A 442 0.10 -24.42 -0.91
CA VAL A 442 -0.58 -24.90 0.30
C VAL A 442 -1.78 -25.73 -0.11
N ALA A 443 -2.24 -26.62 0.77
CA ALA A 443 -3.33 -27.54 0.41
C ALA A 443 -4.72 -26.88 0.38
N LEU A 444 -4.86 -25.62 0.76
CA LEU A 444 -6.16 -24.96 0.88
C LEU A 444 -6.64 -24.43 -0.48
N THR A 445 -7.93 -24.54 -0.77
CA THR A 445 -8.52 -23.87 -1.94
C THR A 445 -8.47 -22.34 -1.78
N ALA A 446 -8.60 -21.59 -2.89
CA ALA A 446 -8.63 -20.12 -2.84
C ALA A 446 -9.76 -19.59 -1.95
N GLU A 447 -10.94 -20.22 -2.01
CA GLU A 447 -12.08 -19.89 -1.15
C GLU A 447 -11.79 -20.17 0.33
N ALA A 448 -11.24 -21.34 0.65
CA ALA A 448 -10.83 -21.71 2.00
C ALA A 448 -9.75 -20.76 2.58
N LEU A 449 -8.83 -20.30 1.74
CA LEU A 449 -7.87 -19.26 2.11
C LEU A 449 -8.58 -17.96 2.46
N GLY A 450 -9.51 -17.49 1.62
CA GLY A 450 -10.34 -16.32 1.92
C GLY A 450 -11.06 -16.45 3.26
N GLU A 451 -11.70 -17.59 3.51
CA GLU A 451 -12.37 -17.89 4.78
C GLU A 451 -11.41 -17.80 5.97
N ARG A 452 -10.22 -18.42 5.88
CA ARG A 452 -9.19 -18.37 6.92
C ARG A 452 -8.75 -16.94 7.21
N LEU A 453 -8.52 -16.14 6.17
CA LEU A 453 -8.08 -14.74 6.32
C LEU A 453 -9.15 -13.90 7.01
N GLY A 454 -10.42 -14.04 6.61
CA GLY A 454 -11.55 -13.35 7.24
C GLY A 454 -11.73 -13.74 8.71
N GLN A 455 -11.69 -15.04 9.02
CA GLN A 455 -11.78 -15.54 10.41
C GLN A 455 -10.63 -15.03 11.28
N SER A 456 -9.40 -15.06 10.76
CA SER A 456 -8.22 -14.60 11.49
C SER A 456 -8.29 -13.09 11.76
N LEU A 457 -8.70 -12.29 10.76
CA LEU A 457 -8.84 -10.84 10.94
C LEU A 457 -9.95 -10.51 11.95
N GLY A 458 -11.07 -11.25 11.94
CA GLY A 458 -12.17 -11.06 12.90
C GLY A 458 -11.80 -11.26 14.37
N MET A 459 -10.61 -11.80 14.67
CA MET A 459 -10.08 -11.95 16.02
C MET A 459 -9.15 -10.82 16.45
N HIS A 460 -8.85 -9.85 15.58
CA HIS A 460 -7.95 -8.74 15.87
C HIS A 460 -8.72 -7.52 16.37
N ASP A 461 -8.30 -7.01 17.52
CA ASP A 461 -8.76 -5.74 18.07
C ASP A 461 -7.59 -5.03 18.76
N TRP A 462 -7.63 -3.70 18.78
CA TRP A 462 -6.58 -2.87 19.37
C TRP A 462 -6.75 -2.69 20.89
N LYS A 463 -7.97 -2.84 21.41
CA LYS A 463 -8.27 -2.49 22.80
C LYS A 463 -7.66 -3.51 23.75
N ASN A 464 -6.91 -2.99 24.74
CA ASN A 464 -6.18 -3.79 25.73
C ASN A 464 -5.12 -4.74 25.12
N TRP A 465 -4.77 -4.56 23.86
CA TRP A 465 -3.69 -5.33 23.25
C TRP A 465 -2.35 -4.98 23.90
N ARG A 466 -1.53 -5.99 24.15
CA ARG A 466 -0.15 -5.83 24.65
C ARG A 466 0.72 -6.99 24.19
N PRO A 467 2.05 -6.78 24.04
CA PRO A 467 2.96 -7.87 23.78
C PRO A 467 2.90 -8.95 24.87
N ARG A 468 3.10 -10.20 24.47
CA ARG A 468 3.15 -11.33 25.39
C ARG A 468 4.36 -11.27 26.32
N ALA A 469 4.25 -11.86 27.50
CA ALA A 469 5.39 -12.04 28.40
C ALA A 469 6.34 -13.14 27.88
N ALA A 470 7.62 -13.05 28.25
CA ALA A 470 8.59 -14.09 27.97
C ALA A 470 8.29 -15.35 28.80
N LEU A 471 8.27 -16.51 28.14
CA LEU A 471 8.05 -17.82 28.79
C LEU A 471 9.33 -18.38 29.42
N VAL A 472 10.48 -18.08 28.79
CA VAL A 472 11.81 -18.52 29.19
C VAL A 472 12.82 -17.40 28.92
N PRO A 473 14.00 -17.41 29.57
CA PRO A 473 15.03 -16.39 29.35
C PRO A 473 15.51 -16.26 27.90
N THR A 474 15.37 -17.31 27.08
CA THR A 474 15.73 -17.30 25.66
C THR A 474 14.58 -16.90 24.73
N HIS A 475 13.41 -16.51 25.26
CA HIS A 475 12.27 -16.02 24.46
C HIS A 475 12.49 -14.55 24.04
N GLN A 476 13.45 -14.35 23.14
CA GLN A 476 13.92 -13.06 22.64
C GLN A 476 12.81 -12.23 21.99
N TYR A 477 11.91 -12.85 21.21
CA TYR A 477 10.80 -12.12 20.57
C TYR A 477 9.96 -11.35 21.60
N ALA A 478 9.51 -12.03 22.65
CA ALA A 478 8.72 -11.41 23.72
C ALA A 478 9.50 -10.29 24.43
N GLN A 479 10.79 -10.48 24.69
CA GLN A 479 11.63 -9.47 25.35
C GLN A 479 11.76 -8.20 24.51
N VAL A 480 12.07 -8.35 23.21
CA VAL A 480 12.20 -7.23 22.28
C VAL A 480 10.86 -6.54 22.07
N ALA A 481 9.76 -7.30 21.93
CA ALA A 481 8.43 -6.74 21.75
C ALA A 481 7.99 -5.90 22.96
N ASN A 482 8.27 -6.35 24.19
CA ASN A 482 7.98 -5.55 25.39
C ASN A 482 8.91 -4.33 25.53
N LEU A 483 10.17 -4.43 25.11
CA LEU A 483 11.05 -3.27 25.07
C LEU A 483 10.53 -2.22 24.08
N TYR A 484 10.19 -2.65 22.88
CA TYR A 484 9.68 -1.75 21.84
C TYR A 484 8.34 -1.14 22.23
N TRP A 485 7.47 -1.91 22.90
CA TRP A 485 6.21 -1.39 23.42
C TRP A 485 6.40 -0.28 24.43
N ARG A 486 7.38 -0.38 25.34
CA ARG A 486 7.72 0.74 26.25
C ARG A 486 8.19 1.97 25.50
N ILE A 487 9.05 1.81 24.49
CA ILE A 487 9.50 2.91 23.65
C ILE A 487 8.31 3.58 22.94
N LEU A 488 7.36 2.79 22.44
CA LEU A 488 6.15 3.31 21.81
C LEU A 488 5.22 3.99 22.82
N THR A 489 5.08 3.46 24.04
CA THR A 489 4.33 4.12 25.12
C THR A 489 4.94 5.49 25.43
N ASP A 490 6.25 5.55 25.67
CA ASP A 490 6.96 6.80 25.96
C ASP A 490 6.93 7.81 24.79
N TYR A 491 6.77 7.33 23.55
CA TYR A 491 6.67 8.17 22.36
C TYR A 491 5.26 8.73 22.13
N VAL A 492 4.23 8.00 22.55
CA VAL A 492 2.82 8.38 22.35
C VAL A 492 2.29 9.23 23.51
N ASP A 493 2.73 8.96 24.75
CA ASP A 493 2.47 9.79 25.94
C ASP A 493 3.18 11.15 25.85
#